data_AF-A0A7X1AMT9-F1
#
_entry.id   AF-A0A7X1AMT9-F1
#
_cell.length_a   1.000
_cell.length_b   1.000
_cell.length_c   1.000
_cell.angle_alpha   90.00
_cell.angle_beta   90.00
_cell.angle_gamma   90.00
#
_symmetry.space_group_name_H-M   'P 1'
#
loop_
_entity.id
_entity.type
_entity.pdbx_description
1 polymer ?
#
loop_
_entity_poly.entity_id
_entity_poly.type
_entity_poly.pdbx_seq_one_letter_code
_entity_poly.pdbx_strand_id
1 'polypeptide(L)'
;MRKIFLACPYSHADASVTHDRFIACNKVAAAIIEAGHAVFSQVSMSHPINLAFEGKDSAAIGKLWAPVDAFFMDALDELIILDLPGWDLSSGIKREIEFFKSRGRRVSLWSEVETEFQ
;
A
#
# COMPACT_ATOMS: atom_id res chain seq x y z
N MET A 1 13.55 -7.09 -12.69
CA MET A 1 13.11 -6.19 -11.60
C MET A 1 11.60 -6.09 -11.66
N ARG A 2 10.90 -6.50 -10.59
CA ARG A 2 9.43 -6.34 -10.47
C ARG A 2 9.09 -4.87 -10.22
N LYS A 3 7.88 -4.43 -10.62
CA LYS A 3 7.37 -3.07 -10.39
C LYS A 3 6.07 -3.15 -9.57
N ILE A 4 6.22 -3.01 -8.26
CA ILE A 4 5.20 -3.40 -7.29
C ILE A 4 4.53 -2.16 -6.71
N PHE A 5 3.20 -2.13 -6.74
CA PHE A 5 2.41 -1.29 -5.82
C PHE A 5 2.21 -2.08 -4.53
N LEU A 6 2.73 -1.59 -3.41
CA LEU A 6 2.54 -2.21 -2.10
C LEU A 6 1.42 -1.48 -1.36
N ALA A 7 0.28 -2.17 -1.25
CA ALA A 7 -0.87 -1.73 -0.47
C ALA A 7 -0.80 -2.29 0.96
N CYS A 8 -1.30 -1.53 1.93
CA CYS A 8 -1.37 -1.94 3.33
C CYS A 8 -2.60 -1.29 3.97
N PRO A 9 -3.36 -1.99 4.83
CA PRO A 9 -4.43 -1.34 5.58
C PRO A 9 -3.83 -0.22 6.43
N TYR A 10 -4.46 0.96 6.40
CA TYR A 10 -3.93 2.14 7.06
C TYR A 10 -4.83 2.59 8.21
N SER A 11 -5.98 3.20 7.89
CA SER A 11 -6.84 3.86 8.86
C SER A 11 -7.31 2.94 9.99
N HIS A 12 -7.21 3.44 11.22
CA HIS A 12 -7.73 2.81 12.43
C HIS A 12 -8.12 3.90 13.45
N ALA A 13 -9.04 3.58 14.36
CA ALA A 13 -9.42 4.51 15.43
C ALA A 13 -8.27 4.76 16.43
N ASP A 14 -7.42 3.75 16.60
CA ASP A 14 -6.20 3.81 17.41
C ASP A 14 -5.00 4.23 16.55
N ALA A 15 -4.35 5.33 16.95
CA ALA A 15 -3.17 5.86 16.28
C ALA A 15 -1.95 4.92 16.37
N SER A 16 -1.83 4.12 17.44
CA SER A 16 -0.75 3.14 17.60
C SER A 16 -0.83 2.07 16.52
N VAL A 17 -2.03 1.53 16.26
CA VAL A 17 -2.28 0.56 15.18
C VAL A 17 -1.93 1.14 13.81
N THR A 18 -2.23 2.42 13.58
CA THR A 18 -1.86 3.10 12.32
C THR A 18 -0.33 3.19 12.17
N HIS A 19 0.38 3.52 13.25
CA HIS A 19 1.83 3.57 13.25
C HIS A 19 2.47 2.19 13.06
N ASP A 20 1.96 1.16 13.74
CA ASP A 20 2.46 -0.21 13.62
C ASP A 20 2.30 -0.76 12.19
N ARG A 21 1.16 -0.47 11.55
CA ARG A 21 0.93 -0.79 10.12
C ARG A 21 1.91 -0.07 9.21
N PHE A 22 2.23 1.19 9.49
CA PHE A 22 3.25 1.94 8.77
C PHE A 22 4.64 1.30 8.91
N ILE A 23 5.05 0.94 10.13
CA ILE A 23 6.33 0.27 10.38
C ILE A 23 6.39 -1.10 9.70
N ALA A 24 5.32 -1.89 9.76
CA ALA A 24 5.23 -3.17 9.06
C ALA A 24 5.34 -3.00 7.54
N CYS A 25 4.67 -1.99 6.98
CA CYS A 25 4.77 -1.67 5.56
C CYS A 25 6.20 -1.30 5.15
N ASN A 26 6.92 -0.52 5.98
CA ASN A 26 8.32 -0.17 5.74
C ASN A 26 9.22 -1.41 5.71
N LYS A 27 9.01 -2.38 6.60
CA LYS A 27 9.80 -3.62 6.64
C LYS A 27 9.62 -4.45 5.36
N VAL A 28 8.38 -4.59 4.91
CA VAL A 28 8.09 -5.30 3.65
C VAL A 28 8.67 -4.55 2.45
N ALA A 29 8.52 -3.23 2.39
CA ALA A 29 9.13 -2.42 1.34
C ALA A 29 10.66 -2.58 1.30
N ALA A 30 11.32 -2.61 2.47
CA ALA A 30 12.76 -2.85 2.58
C ALA A 30 13.15 -4.22 2.01
N ALA A 31 12.44 -5.30 2.38
CA ALA A 31 12.69 -6.64 1.85
C ALA A 31 12.56 -6.70 0.32
N ILE A 32 11.53 -6.05 -0.24
CA ILE A 32 11.33 -5.96 -1.69
C ILE A 32 12.49 -5.21 -2.37
N ILE A 33 12.99 -4.14 -1.76
CA ILE A 33 14.12 -3.35 -2.27
C ILE A 33 15.42 -4.15 -2.20
N GLU A 34 15.69 -4.83 -1.09
CA GLU A 34 16.87 -5.69 -0.90
C GLU A 34 16.91 -6.83 -1.93
N ALA A 35 15.74 -7.36 -2.31
CA ALA A 35 15.59 -8.34 -3.39
C ALA A 35 15.79 -7.76 -4.82
N GLY A 36 16.12 -6.47 -4.96
CA GLY A 36 16.39 -5.84 -6.25
C GLY A 36 15.13 -5.55 -7.08
N HIS A 37 14.03 -5.21 -6.41
CA HIS A 37 12.75 -4.86 -7.03
C HIS A 37 12.34 -3.41 -6.76
N ALA A 38 11.57 -2.83 -7.70
CA ALA A 38 11.01 -1.50 -7.55
C ALA A 38 9.69 -1.60 -6.81
N VAL A 39 9.49 -0.76 -5.80
CA VAL A 39 8.27 -0.72 -5.00
C VAL A 39 7.81 0.72 -4.79
N PHE A 40 6.53 0.96 -5.05
CA PHE A 40 5.81 2.09 -4.48
C PHE A 40 5.09 1.61 -3.22
N SER A 41 5.63 1.94 -2.06
CA SER A 41 5.01 1.63 -0.78
C SER A 41 4.11 2.78 -0.34
N GLN A 42 2.81 2.61 -0.62
CA GLN A 42 1.82 3.68 -0.47
C GLN A 42 1.78 4.22 0.97
N VAL A 43 1.70 3.34 1.96
CA VAL A 43 1.64 3.74 3.38
C VAL A 43 2.99 4.31 3.85
N SER A 44 4.11 3.76 3.39
CA SER A 44 5.44 4.28 3.73
C SER A 44 5.63 5.73 3.30
N MET A 45 5.15 6.08 2.10
CA MET A 45 5.23 7.44 1.59
C MET A 45 4.16 8.35 2.21
N SER A 46 2.92 7.87 2.26
CA SER A 46 1.78 8.70 2.65
C SER A 46 1.75 9.01 4.14
N HIS A 47 2.14 8.09 5.03
CA HIS A 47 2.06 8.28 6.48
C HIS A 47 2.80 9.54 6.99
N PRO A 48 4.11 9.75 6.72
CA PRO A 48 4.80 10.95 7.19
C PRO A 48 4.24 12.24 6.55
N ILE A 49 3.79 12.18 5.29
CA ILE A 49 3.17 13.33 4.61
C ILE A 49 1.80 13.66 5.22
N ASN A 50 1.03 12.63 5.61
CA ASN A 50 -0.26 12.80 6.27
C ASN A 50 -0.14 13.56 7.59
N LEU A 51 0.94 13.33 8.35
CA LEU A 51 1.24 14.05 9.58
C LEU A 51 1.57 15.54 9.36
N ALA A 52 1.95 15.91 8.14
CA ALA A 52 2.24 17.30 7.76
C ALA A 52 1.02 18.06 7.21
N PHE A 53 -0.14 17.40 7.00
CA PHE A 53 -1.35 18.10 6.58
C PHE A 53 -2.02 18.80 7.76
N GLU A 54 -2.08 20.13 7.68
CA GLU A 54 -2.84 20.94 8.64
C GLU A 54 -4.30 21.14 8.21
N GLY A 55 -5.21 21.08 9.19
CA GLY A 55 -6.63 21.42 9.03
C GLY A 55 -7.44 20.51 8.10
N LYS A 56 -6.99 19.27 7.85
CA LYS A 56 -7.67 18.30 6.98
C LYS A 56 -8.02 17.04 7.75
N ASP A 57 -9.23 16.53 7.53
CA ASP A 57 -9.63 15.23 8.04
C ASP A 57 -9.17 14.10 7.10
N SER A 58 -9.32 12.85 7.58
CA SER A 58 -8.93 11.65 6.83
C SER A 58 -9.65 11.51 5.48
N ALA A 59 -10.89 12.01 5.36
CA ALA A 59 -11.65 11.92 4.11
C ALA A 59 -11.12 12.91 3.06
N ALA A 60 -10.78 14.13 3.47
CA ALA A 60 -10.14 15.13 2.62
C ALA A 60 -8.75 14.67 2.18
N ILE A 61 -7.95 14.12 3.10
CA ILE A 61 -6.63 13.56 2.78
C ILE A 61 -6.77 12.39 1.80
N GLY A 62 -7.72 11.47 2.01
CA GLY A 62 -7.97 10.37 1.09
C GLY A 62 -8.31 10.81 -0.34
N LYS A 63 -9.05 11.92 -0.50
CA LYS A 63 -9.34 12.50 -1.82
C LYS A 63 -8.10 13.08 -2.50
N LEU A 64 -7.14 13.61 -1.73
CA LEU A 64 -5.88 14.13 -2.28
C LEU A 64 -4.97 13.00 -2.76
N TRP A 65 -4.94 11.86 -2.05
CA TRP A 65 -4.16 10.69 -2.44
C TRP A 65 -4.73 9.92 -3.62
N ALA A 66 -6.06 9.88 -3.79
CA ALA A 66 -6.71 9.10 -4.84
C ALA A 66 -6.11 9.27 -6.26
N PRO A 67 -5.88 10.49 -6.80
CA PRO A 67 -5.24 10.64 -8.11
C PRO A 67 -3.75 10.26 -8.12
N VAL A 68 -3.05 10.41 -6.99
CA VAL A 68 -1.63 10.02 -6.86
C VAL A 68 -1.51 8.50 -6.85
N ASP A 69 -2.33 7.82 -6.06
CA ASP A 69 -2.39 6.36 -6.01
C ASP A 69 -2.75 5.81 -7.40
N ALA A 70 -3.74 6.40 -8.08
CA ALA A 70 -4.12 6.01 -9.44
C ALA A 70 -2.97 6.13 -10.44
N PHE A 71 -2.15 7.18 -10.36
CA PHE A 71 -0.97 7.35 -11.20
C PHE A 71 0.05 6.22 -10.99
N PHE A 72 0.38 5.90 -9.73
CA PHE A 72 1.31 4.82 -9.43
C PHE A 72 0.74 3.45 -9.80
N MET A 73 -0.54 3.21 -9.53
CA MET A 73 -1.20 1.97 -9.94
C MET A 73 -1.13 1.77 -11.45
N ASP A 74 -1.32 2.82 -12.26
CA ASP A 74 -1.24 2.73 -13.72
C ASP A 74 0.19 2.41 -14.21
N ALA A 75 1.19 2.99 -13.55
CA ALA A 75 2.62 2.84 -13.89
C ALA A 75 3.26 1.51 -13.46
N LEU A 76 2.65 0.77 -12.54
CA LEU A 76 3.21 -0.44 -11.92
C LEU A 76 2.55 -1.71 -12.45
N ASP A 77 3.30 -2.82 -12.46
CA ASP A 77 2.92 -4.04 -13.18
C ASP A 77 2.13 -5.02 -12.30
N GLU A 78 2.21 -4.88 -10.98
CA GLU A 78 1.55 -5.75 -10.02
C GLU A 78 1.21 -5.06 -8.70
N LEU A 79 0.24 -5.65 -7.98
CA LEU A 79 -0.19 -5.25 -6.65
C LEU A 79 0.18 -6.34 -5.64
N ILE A 80 0.87 -5.94 -4.58
CA ILE A 80 1.07 -6.77 -3.38
C ILE A 80 0.32 -6.11 -2.23
N ILE A 81 -0.46 -6.91 -1.52
CA ILE A 81 -1.20 -6.47 -0.34
C ILE A 81 -0.49 -7.03 0.88
N LEU A 82 -0.01 -6.14 1.74
CA LEU A 82 0.40 -6.51 3.09
C LEU A 82 -0.85 -6.85 3.90
N ASP A 83 -1.12 -8.15 4.03
CA ASP A 83 -2.34 -8.76 4.52
C ASP A 83 -2.46 -8.76 6.07
N LEU A 84 -2.13 -7.63 6.69
CA LEU A 84 -2.34 -7.38 8.12
C LEU A 84 -3.83 -7.38 8.49
N PRO A 85 -4.20 -7.66 9.76
CA PRO A 85 -5.58 -7.68 10.19
C PRO A 85 -6.39 -6.45 9.74
N GLY A 86 -7.52 -6.70 9.06
CA GLY A 86 -8.42 -5.70 8.51
C GLY A 86 -8.12 -5.25 7.07
N TRP A 87 -7.14 -5.85 6.38
CA TRP A 87 -6.88 -5.58 4.96
C TRP A 87 -8.11 -5.86 4.07
N ASP A 88 -8.84 -6.92 4.37
CA ASP A 88 -10.03 -7.41 3.68
C ASP A 88 -11.27 -6.54 3.92
N LEU A 89 -11.23 -5.68 4.93
CA LEU A 89 -12.26 -4.69 5.24
C LEU A 89 -11.98 -3.34 4.55
N SER A 90 -10.75 -3.10 4.08
CA SER A 90 -10.36 -1.83 3.47
C SER A 90 -11.02 -1.63 2.11
N SER A 91 -11.86 -0.59 2.02
CA SER A 91 -12.47 -0.19 0.74
C SER A 91 -11.44 0.30 -0.28
N GLY A 92 -10.31 0.86 0.18
CA GLY A 92 -9.19 1.26 -0.68
C GLY A 92 -8.55 0.05 -1.36
N ILE A 93 -8.18 -0.95 -0.56
CA ILE A 93 -7.56 -2.19 -1.06
C ILE A 93 -8.50 -2.93 -2.02
N LYS A 94 -9.81 -2.96 -1.74
CA LYS A 94 -10.78 -3.55 -2.67
C LYS A 94 -10.77 -2.89 -4.05
N ARG A 95 -10.71 -1.55 -4.09
CA ARG A 95 -10.63 -0.79 -5.35
C ARG A 95 -9.30 -1.03 -6.07
N GLU A 96 -8.20 -1.10 -5.33
CA GLU A 96 -6.87 -1.41 -5.88
C GLU A 96 -6.87 -2.83 -6.50
N ILE A 97 -7.40 -3.83 -5.79
CA ILE A 97 -7.55 -5.20 -6.32
C ILE A 97 -8.34 -5.20 -7.63
N GLU A 98 -9.48 -4.52 -7.67
CA GLU A 98 -10.31 -4.41 -8.88
C GLU A 98 -9.55 -3.72 -10.03
N PHE A 99 -8.83 -2.64 -9.73
CA PHE A 99 -8.04 -1.89 -10.71
C PHE A 99 -6.98 -2.77 -11.39
N PHE A 100 -6.23 -3.57 -10.62
CA PHE A 100 -5.19 -4.44 -11.16
C PHE A 100 -5.79 -5.68 -11.86
N LYS A 101 -6.80 -6.33 -11.26
CA LYS A 101 -7.46 -7.49 -11.87
C LYS A 101 -8.13 -7.16 -13.20
N SER A 102 -8.81 -6.03 -13.30
CA SER A 102 -9.47 -5.58 -14.56
C SER A 102 -8.49 -5.34 -15.71
N ARG A 103 -7.19 -5.15 -15.41
CA ARG A 103 -6.10 -4.98 -16.39
C ARG A 103 -5.29 -6.26 -16.61
N GLY A 104 -5.72 -7.39 -16.03
CA GLY A 104 -4.98 -8.65 -16.10
C GLY A 104 -3.61 -8.60 -15.40
N ARG A 105 -3.42 -7.65 -14.47
CA ARG A 105 -2.18 -7.52 -13.71
C ARG A 105 -2.20 -8.39 -12.46
N ARG A 106 -1.02 -8.84 -12.03
CA ARG A 106 -0.86 -9.73 -10.87
C ARG A 106 -1.33 -9.04 -9.59
N VAL A 107 -2.06 -9.78 -8.76
CA VAL A 107 -2.48 -9.37 -7.41
C VAL A 107 -2.15 -10.51 -6.46
N SER A 108 -1.45 -10.23 -5.37
CA SER A 108 -1.03 -11.25 -4.40
C SER A 108 -1.07 -10.72 -2.97
N LEU A 109 -1.28 -11.61 -2.00
CA LEU A 109 -1.06 -11.29 -0.58
C LEU A 109 0.43 -11.47 -0.26
N TRP A 110 0.99 -10.63 0.60
CA TRP A 110 2.39 -10.71 0.99
C TRP A 110 2.72 -12.09 1.58
N SER A 111 1.86 -12.62 2.45
CA SER A 111 2.03 -13.96 3.04
C SER A 111 2.13 -15.10 2.03
N GLU A 112 1.64 -14.93 0.80
CA GLU A 112 1.69 -15.93 -0.27
C GLU A 112 2.97 -15.83 -1.12
N VAL A 113 3.61 -14.65 -1.15
CA VAL A 113 4.71 -14.35 -2.08
C VAL A 113 5.99 -13.92 -1.39
N GLU A 114 6.05 -13.86 -0.06
CA GLU A 114 7.24 -13.42 0.68
C GLU A 114 8.50 -14.22 0.33
N THR A 115 8.36 -15.51 0.03
CA THR A 115 9.47 -16.41 -0.34
C THR A 115 10.03 -16.11 -1.73
N GLU A 116 9.34 -15.32 -2.55
CA GLU A 116 9.83 -14.86 -3.86
C GLU A 116 10.89 -13.73 -3.73
N PHE A 117 11.10 -13.20 -2.52
CA PHE A 117 12.00 -12.09 -2.22
C PHE A 117 13.20 -12.51 -1.35
N GLN A 118 13.43 -13.81 -1.18
CA GLN A 118 14.55 -14.40 -0.42
C GLN A 118 15.75 -14.74 -1.29
#